data_AF-A0A2C9W9U8-F1
#
_entry.id   AF-A0A2C9W9U8-F1
#
_cell.length_a   1.000
_cell.length_b   1.000
_cell.length_c   1.000
_cell.angle_alpha   90.00
_cell.angle_beta   90.00
_cell.angle_gamma   90.00
#
_symmetry.space_group_name_H-M   'P 1'
#
loop_
_entity.id
_entity.type
_entity.pdbx_description
1 polymer ?
#
loop_
_entity_poly.entity_id
_entity_poly.type
_entity_poly.pdbx_seq_one_letter_code
_entity_poly.pdbx_strand_id
1 'polypeptide(L)'
;METQVEEGSREPEVTKGLEKKIVKIVRKILKKENLYQLTEKKVREKASNELGMNLSDEPFKSIVRRAVEDFLEKLRNRAQKAVD
;
A
#
# COMPACT_ATOMS: atom_id res chain seq x y z
N MET A 1 -36.96 -1.30 22.41
CA MET A 1 -36.86 -0.74 21.05
C MET A 1 -35.40 -0.76 20.67
N GLU A 2 -35.05 -1.67 19.77
CA GLU A 2 -33.70 -1.86 19.24
C GLU A 2 -33.38 -0.68 18.32
N THR A 3 -32.42 0.15 18.71
CA THR A 3 -31.80 1.12 17.80
C THR A 3 -30.76 0.38 16.99
N GLN A 4 -31.19 -0.15 15.84
CA GLN A 4 -30.30 -0.54 14.75
C GLN A 4 -29.50 0.69 14.35
N VAL A 5 -28.22 0.71 14.70
CA VAL A 5 -27.27 1.67 14.14
C VAL A 5 -27.00 1.23 12.71
N GLU A 6 -27.57 1.95 11.76
CA GLU A 6 -27.23 1.84 10.36
C GLU A 6 -25.71 2.03 10.20
N GLU A 7 -25.01 0.93 9.94
CA GLU A 7 -23.66 0.93 9.36
C GLU A 7 -23.75 1.48 7.93
N GLY A 8 -24.01 2.78 7.84
CA GLY A 8 -23.88 3.54 6.62
C GLY A 8 -22.42 3.52 6.20
N SER A 9 -22.16 2.81 5.10
CA SER A 9 -20.93 2.78 4.33
C SER A 9 -20.27 4.16 4.30
N ARG A 10 -19.35 4.42 5.23
CA ARG A 10 -18.47 5.57 5.16
C ARG A 10 -17.52 5.27 4.00
N GLU A 11 -17.74 5.93 2.86
CA GLU A 11 -16.72 5.98 1.83
C GLU A 11 -15.39 6.33 2.51
N PRO A 12 -14.33 5.56 2.30
CA PRO A 12 -13.06 5.85 2.93
C PRO A 12 -12.51 7.14 2.34
N GLU A 13 -12.72 8.26 3.03
CA GLU A 13 -12.04 9.50 2.69
C GLU A 13 -10.54 9.28 2.89
N VAL A 14 -9.76 9.27 1.80
CA VAL A 14 -8.31 9.15 1.87
C VAL A 14 -7.74 10.44 2.44
N THR A 15 -7.55 10.45 3.75
CA THR A 15 -6.80 11.52 4.39
C THR A 15 -5.32 11.41 4.02
N LYS A 16 -4.61 12.54 3.95
CA LYS A 16 -3.15 12.57 3.77
C LYS A 16 -2.41 11.73 4.82
N GLY A 17 -2.98 11.59 6.02
CA GLY A 17 -2.42 10.74 7.09
C GLY A 17 -2.51 9.26 6.76
N LEU A 18 -3.67 8.82 6.24
CA LEU A 18 -3.91 7.44 5.83
C LEU A 18 -3.04 7.04 4.64
N GLU A 19 -2.95 7.89 3.61
CA GLU A 19 -2.07 7.67 2.46
C GLU A 19 -0.61 7.46 2.91
N LYS A 20 -0.09 8.35 3.77
CA LYS A 20 1.26 8.22 4.32
C LYS A 20 1.47 6.90 5.08
N LYS A 21 0.45 6.44 5.81
CA LYS A 21 0.50 5.18 6.56
C LYS A 21 0.58 3.99 5.59
N ILE A 22 -0.26 3.96 4.55
CA ILE A 22 -0.27 2.93 3.50
C ILE A 22 1.10 2.88 2.82
N VAL A 23 1.61 4.02 2.35
CA VAL A 23 2.93 4.10 1.69
C VAL A 23 4.06 3.61 2.60
N LYS A 24 4.03 3.96 3.89
CA LYS A 24 5.04 3.53 4.86
C LYS A 24 5.05 2.01 5.03
N ILE A 25 3.88 1.39 5.16
CA ILE A 25 3.75 -0.07 5.28
C ILE A 25 4.18 -0.78 4.00
N VAL A 26 3.72 -0.33 2.84
CA VAL A 26 4.13 -0.88 1.53
C VAL A 26 5.65 -0.87 1.37
N ARG A 27 6.31 0.25 1.68
CA ARG A 27 7.78 0.34 1.64
C ARG A 27 8.47 -0.58 2.64
N LYS A 28 7.89 -0.79 3.82
CA LYS A 28 8.43 -1.70 4.84
C LYS A 28 8.37 -3.16 4.37
N ILE A 29 7.28 -3.56 3.72
CA ILE A 29 7.12 -4.89 3.12
C ILE A 29 8.14 -5.07 1.99
N LEU A 30 8.20 -4.12 1.04
CA LEU A 30 9.12 -4.18 -0.10
C LEU A 30 10.60 -4.27 0.31
N LYS A 31 11.00 -3.64 1.40
CA LYS A 31 12.38 -3.70 1.92
C LYS A 31 12.74 -5.04 2.57
N LYS A 32 11.76 -5.79 3.06
CA LYS A 32 11.98 -7.04 3.79
C LYS A 32 11.89 -8.26 2.89
N GLU A 33 11.18 -8.14 1.79
CA GLU A 33 10.85 -9.27 0.91
C GLU A 33 11.80 -9.34 -0.28
N ASN A 34 11.89 -10.54 -0.87
CA ASN A 34 12.57 -10.74 -2.14
C ASN A 34 11.72 -10.20 -3.29
N LEU A 35 12.17 -9.12 -3.92
CA LEU A 35 11.46 -8.43 -4.99
C LEU A 35 11.22 -9.29 -6.24
N TYR A 36 12.01 -10.35 -6.47
CA TYR A 36 11.81 -11.26 -7.61
C TYR A 36 10.54 -12.12 -7.47
N GLN A 37 10.04 -12.31 -6.25
CA GLN A 37 8.87 -13.16 -5.98
C GLN A 37 7.64 -12.36 -5.51
N LEU A 38 7.80 -11.04 -5.40
CA LEU A 38 6.80 -10.14 -4.85
C LEU A 38 6.05 -9.43 -5.98
N THR A 39 4.72 -9.58 -5.99
CA THR A 39 3.84 -8.86 -6.92
C THR A 39 3.07 -7.77 -6.18
N GLU A 40 2.56 -6.78 -6.89
CA GLU A 40 1.71 -5.74 -6.29
C GLU A 40 0.51 -6.35 -5.53
N LYS A 41 -0.09 -7.43 -6.06
CA LYS A 41 -1.16 -8.16 -5.37
C LYS A 41 -0.71 -8.68 -4.00
N LYS A 42 0.44 -9.35 -3.91
CA LYS A 42 0.98 -9.84 -2.64
C LYS A 42 1.33 -8.71 -1.67
N VAL A 43 1.89 -7.61 -2.18
CA VAL A 43 2.17 -6.40 -1.38
C VAL A 43 0.89 -5.85 -0.78
N ARG A 44 -0.16 -5.76 -1.60
CA ARG A 44 -1.48 -5.26 -1.19
C ARG A 44 -2.11 -6.16 -0.15
N GLU A 45 -2.12 -7.48 -0.34
CA GLU A 45 -2.63 -8.46 0.64
C GLU A 45 -1.89 -8.34 1.99
N LYS A 46 -0.55 -8.28 1.96
CA LYS A 46 0.25 -8.11 3.18
C LYS A 46 -0.02 -6.76 3.86
N ALA A 47 -0.11 -5.68 3.09
CA ALA A 47 -0.39 -4.34 3.63
C ALA A 47 -1.80 -4.23 4.20
N SER A 48 -2.80 -4.87 3.56
CA SER A 48 -4.16 -4.98 4.08
C SER A 48 -4.17 -5.69 5.44
N ASN A 49 -3.43 -6.80 5.56
CA ASN A 49 -3.31 -7.54 6.81
C ASN A 49 -2.58 -6.74 7.90
N GLU A 50 -1.51 -6.01 7.58
CA GLU A 50 -0.77 -5.20 8.57
C GLU A 50 -1.56 -3.95 9.01
N LEU A 51 -2.47 -3.44 8.17
CA LEU A 51 -3.30 -2.28 8.49
C LEU A 51 -4.68 -2.62 9.03
N GLY A 52 -5.13 -3.87 8.93
CA GLY A 52 -6.48 -4.28 9.27
C GLY A 52 -7.57 -3.64 8.39
N MET A 53 -7.24 -3.33 7.12
CA MET A 53 -8.16 -2.70 6.17
C MET A 53 -8.00 -3.28 4.77
N ASN A 54 -9.06 -3.29 3.97
CA ASN A 54 -8.98 -3.76 2.59
C ASN A 54 -8.39 -2.67 1.67
N LEU A 55 -7.21 -2.94 1.10
CA LEU A 55 -6.56 -2.06 0.12
C LEU A 55 -6.84 -2.48 -1.33
N SER A 56 -7.69 -3.48 -1.57
CA SER A 56 -7.95 -4.05 -2.90
C SER A 56 -8.80 -3.15 -3.80
N ASP A 57 -9.58 -2.28 -3.18
CA ASP A 57 -10.48 -1.36 -3.85
C ASP A 57 -9.86 0.01 -4.05
N GLU A 58 -10.41 0.76 -5.00
CA GLU A 58 -10.08 2.17 -5.13
C GLU A 58 -10.62 2.96 -3.94
N PRO A 59 -9.97 4.07 -3.53
CA PRO A 59 -8.72 4.63 -4.08
C PRO A 59 -7.43 3.98 -3.56
N PHE A 60 -7.50 3.06 -2.60
CA PHE A 60 -6.32 2.50 -1.92
C PHE A 60 -5.40 1.68 -2.83
N LYS A 61 -5.98 0.93 -3.76
CA LYS A 61 -5.24 0.17 -4.76
C LYS A 61 -4.25 1.05 -5.53
N SER A 62 -4.69 2.23 -5.93
CA SER A 62 -3.88 3.21 -6.67
C SER A 62 -2.72 3.75 -5.84
N ILE A 63 -2.94 3.96 -4.53
CA ILE A 63 -1.88 4.38 -3.60
C ILE A 63 -0.81 3.28 -3.46
N VAL A 64 -1.23 2.02 -3.30
CA VAL A 64 -0.31 0.88 -3.19
C VAL A 64 0.52 0.74 -4.47
N ARG A 65 -0.13 0.80 -5.63
CA ARG A 65 0.53 0.75 -6.94
C ARG A 65 1.62 1.83 -7.07
N ARG A 66 1.26 3.09 -6.82
CA ARG A 66 2.21 4.21 -6.87
C ARG A 66 3.37 4.01 -5.91
N ALA A 67 3.10 3.52 -4.70
CA ALA A 67 4.14 3.28 -3.70
C ALA A 67 5.14 2.18 -4.13
N VAL A 68 4.66 1.14 -4.85
CA VAL A 68 5.51 0.08 -5.41
C VAL A 68 6.33 0.62 -6.58
N GLU A 69 5.70 1.30 -7.54
CA GLU A 69 6.38 1.89 -8.70
C GLU A 69 7.49 2.87 -8.27
N ASP A 70 7.19 3.81 -7.36
CA ASP A 70 8.17 4.74 -6.76
C ASP A 70 9.37 4.02 -6.14
N PHE A 71 9.13 2.87 -5.51
CA PHE A 71 10.17 2.12 -4.83
C PHE A 71 11.10 1.41 -5.83
N LEU A 72 10.52 0.77 -6.84
CA LEU A 72 11.27 0.10 -7.90
C LEU A 72 12.09 1.09 -8.73
N GLU A 73 11.53 2.26 -9.06
CA GLU A 73 12.25 3.32 -9.75
C GLU A 73 13.48 3.78 -8.94
N LYS A 74 13.31 4.02 -7.63
CA LYS A 74 14.42 4.41 -6.76
C LYS A 74 15.50 3.33 -6.68
N LEU A 75 15.13 2.06 -6.69
CA LEU A 75 16.10 0.97 -6.72
C LEU A 75 16.86 0.94 -8.05
N ARG A 76 16.17 1.06 -9.18
CA ARG A 76 16.80 1.15 -10.51
C ARG A 76 17.78 2.31 -10.59
N ASN A 77 17.38 3.50 -10.14
CA ASN A 77 18.23 4.69 -10.18
C ASN A 77 19.46 4.56 -9.28
N ARG A 78 19.36 3.85 -8.15
CA ARG A 78 20.52 3.56 -7.29
C ARG A 78 21.45 2.54 -7.91
N ALA A 79 20.91 1.48 -8.52
CA ALA A 79 21.70 0.47 -9.20
C ALA A 79 22.49 1.08 -10.36
N GLN A 80 21.87 1.96 -11.16
CA GLN A 80 22.55 2.64 -12.26
C GLN A 80 23.71 3.54 -11.78
N LYS A 81 23.52 4.29 -10.69
CA LYS A 81 24.57 5.16 -10.11
C LYS A 81 25.72 4.43 -9.44
N ALA A 82 25.60 3.12 -9.18
CA ALA A 82 26.67 2.33 -8.56
C ALA A 82 27.59 1.67 -9.59
N VAL A 83 27.30 1.83 -10.88
CA VAL A 83 28.04 1.22 -12.01
C VAL A 83 28.77 2.28 -12.86
N ASP A 84 28.40 3.56 -12.71
CA ASP A 84 29.15 4.73 -13.17
C ASP A 84 30.22 5.14 -12.14
#